data_AF-A0AAU0L848-F1
#
_entry.id   AF-A0AAU0L848-F1
#
_cell.length_a   1.000
_cell.length_b   1.000
_cell.length_c   1.000
_cell.angle_alpha   90.00
_cell.angle_beta   90.00
_cell.angle_gamma   90.00
#
_symmetry.space_group_name_H-M   'P 1'
#
loop_
_entity.id
_entity.type
_entity.pdbx_description
1 polymer ?
#
loop_
_entity_poly.entity_id
_entity_poly.type
_entity_poly.pdbx_seq_one_letter_code
_entity_poly.pdbx_strand_id
1 'polypeptide(L)'
;MAAKKFLRLVNNLVTEVLGIQTSAGAANAGDIVALDDSGRIDNSMMPVGIGADTAVIAASEALAAGDWVNVWNSTGAKVRKADATTSGKEAHGFVLAAVTSGANATVYFEGTNTQVTAQTPGPVFLQTTAGTGGATAPSASGNVVQRLGVAVSTTVVNFEGGVPVVLA
;
A
#
# COMPACT_ATOMS: atom_id res chain seq x y z
N MET A 1 -14.84 5.27 14.11
CA MET A 1 -16.15 5.66 14.69
C MET A 1 -17.13 4.52 14.41
N ALA A 2 -18.16 4.32 15.25
CA ALA A 2 -19.20 3.35 14.93
C ALA A 2 -20.03 3.87 13.74
N ALA A 3 -20.47 2.98 12.85
CA ALA A 3 -21.33 3.35 11.73
C ALA A 3 -22.60 4.05 12.22
N LYS A 4 -23.21 4.87 11.35
CA LYS A 4 -24.51 5.49 11.65
C LYS A 4 -25.60 4.41 11.76
N LYS A 5 -26.63 4.71 12.56
CA LYS A 5 -27.81 3.85 12.75
C LYS A 5 -28.89 4.16 11.73
N PHE A 6 -29.61 3.12 11.31
CA PHE A 6 -30.73 3.18 10.37
C PHE A 6 -31.90 2.33 10.88
N LEU A 7 -33.11 2.63 10.45
CA LEU A 7 -34.30 1.83 10.77
C LEU A 7 -34.50 0.76 9.70
N ARG A 8 -34.65 -0.51 10.12
CA ARG A 8 -35.01 -1.64 9.25
C ARG A 8 -36.22 -2.38 9.83
N LEU A 9 -37.11 -2.84 8.96
CA LEU A 9 -38.17 -3.76 9.36
C LEU A 9 -37.57 -5.17 9.53
N VAL A 10 -37.61 -5.70 10.75
CA VAL A 10 -37.13 -7.04 11.09
C VAL A 10 -38.27 -7.77 11.78
N ASN A 11 -38.74 -8.88 11.21
CA ASN A 11 -39.86 -9.65 11.76
C ASN A 11 -41.09 -8.77 12.07
N ASN A 12 -41.46 -7.89 11.13
CA ASN A 12 -42.56 -6.92 11.26
C ASN A 12 -42.41 -5.88 12.39
N LEU A 13 -41.20 -5.70 12.94
CA LEU A 13 -40.88 -4.66 13.92
C LEU A 13 -39.83 -3.70 13.38
N VAL A 14 -40.03 -2.39 13.62
CA VAL A 14 -39.03 -1.38 13.31
C VAL A 14 -37.88 -1.51 14.30
N THR A 15 -36.68 -1.79 13.79
CA THR A 15 -35.47 -2.04 14.59
C THR A 15 -34.34 -1.13 14.13
N GLU A 16 -33.56 -0.58 15.06
CA GLU A 16 -32.30 0.10 14.72
C GLU A 16 -31.23 -0.92 14.31
N VAL A 17 -30.61 -0.70 13.16
CA VAL A 17 -29.47 -1.48 12.66
C VAL A 17 -28.31 -0.55 12.34
N LEU A 18 -27.08 -1.02 12.53
CA LEU A 18 -25.88 -0.29 12.13
C LEU A 18 -25.54 -0.61 10.67
N GLY A 19 -24.99 0.37 9.97
CA GLY A 19 -24.23 0.07 8.75
C GLY A 19 -22.94 -0.71 9.08
N ILE A 20 -22.38 -1.37 8.08
CA ILE A 20 -21.12 -2.10 8.20
C ILE A 20 -20.00 -1.34 7.52
N GLN A 21 -18.83 -1.27 8.16
CA GLN A 21 -17.66 -0.57 7.62
C GLN A 21 -16.64 -1.54 7.00
N THR A 22 -16.69 -2.83 7.32
CA THR A 22 -15.87 -3.89 6.70
C THR A 22 -16.72 -5.13 6.42
N SER A 23 -16.36 -5.91 5.39
CA SER A 23 -17.06 -7.13 5.01
C SER A 23 -16.45 -8.36 5.65
N ALA A 24 -17.28 -9.20 6.26
CA ALA A 24 -16.99 -10.58 6.64
C ALA A 24 -17.52 -11.59 5.59
N GLY A 25 -17.74 -11.16 4.35
CA GLY A 25 -18.22 -11.99 3.26
C GLY A 25 -19.70 -12.31 3.36
N ALA A 26 -20.08 -13.58 3.19
CA ALA A 26 -21.47 -14.02 3.12
C ALA A 26 -22.30 -13.66 4.37
N ALA A 27 -21.67 -13.51 5.53
CA ALA A 27 -22.34 -13.11 6.77
C ALA A 27 -22.96 -11.71 6.70
N ASN A 28 -22.49 -10.87 5.77
CA ASN A 28 -22.96 -9.49 5.57
C ASN A 28 -23.89 -9.34 4.37
N ALA A 29 -24.42 -10.43 3.82
CA ALA A 29 -25.33 -10.37 2.69
C ALA A 29 -26.58 -9.53 3.01
N GLY A 30 -26.80 -8.46 2.23
CA GLY A 30 -27.95 -7.56 2.40
C GLY A 30 -27.77 -6.44 3.44
N ASP A 31 -26.59 -6.31 4.04
CA ASP A 31 -26.27 -5.21 4.96
C ASP A 31 -26.03 -3.89 4.21
N ILE A 32 -26.19 -2.77 4.95
CA ILE A 32 -25.96 -1.42 4.43
C ILE A 32 -24.48 -1.05 4.60
N VAL A 33 -23.80 -0.71 3.50
CA VAL A 33 -22.43 -0.20 3.52
C VAL A 33 -22.38 1.17 4.19
N ALA A 34 -21.41 1.37 5.08
CA ALA A 34 -21.07 2.63 5.71
C ALA A 34 -19.62 3.03 5.37
N LEU A 35 -19.36 4.34 5.34
CA LEU A 35 -18.02 4.88 5.16
C LEU A 35 -17.21 4.75 6.45
N ASP A 36 -15.89 4.59 6.31
CA ASP A 36 -14.93 4.63 7.41
C ASP A 36 -14.70 6.07 7.93
N ASP A 37 -13.79 6.21 8.89
CA ASP A 37 -13.43 7.51 9.49
C ASP A 37 -12.77 8.47 8.49
N SER A 38 -12.29 7.96 7.35
CA SER A 38 -11.76 8.77 6.24
C SER A 38 -12.83 9.17 5.23
N GLY A 39 -14.08 8.74 5.43
CA GLY A 39 -15.19 8.99 4.51
C GLY A 39 -15.14 8.13 3.26
N ARG A 40 -14.51 6.95 3.31
CA ARG A 40 -14.37 6.03 2.17
C ARG A 40 -15.00 4.67 2.46
N ILE A 41 -15.34 3.96 1.38
CA ILE A 41 -15.75 2.56 1.47
C ILE A 41 -14.49 1.71 1.66
N ASP A 42 -14.51 0.81 2.63
CA ASP A 42 -13.41 -0.13 2.86
C ASP A 42 -13.25 -1.11 1.69
N ASN A 43 -12.00 -1.44 1.34
CA ASN A 43 -11.69 -2.27 0.18
C ASN A 43 -12.28 -3.70 0.28
N SER A 44 -12.54 -4.20 1.50
CA SER A 44 -13.21 -5.51 1.70
C SER A 44 -14.66 -5.55 1.18
N MET A 45 -15.29 -4.40 0.93
CA MET A 45 -16.63 -4.31 0.37
C MET A 45 -16.66 -4.36 -1.16
N MET A 46 -15.51 -4.27 -1.83
CA MET A 46 -15.42 -4.31 -3.28
C MET A 46 -15.34 -5.77 -3.79
N PRO A 47 -15.87 -6.08 -4.98
CA PRO A 47 -15.69 -7.39 -5.59
C PRO A 47 -14.21 -7.71 -5.79
N VAL A 48 -13.86 -9.00 -5.77
CA VAL A 48 -12.51 -9.46 -6.10
C VAL A 48 -12.10 -8.97 -7.51
N GLY A 49 -10.91 -8.39 -7.63
CA GLY A 49 -10.42 -7.79 -8.88
C GLY A 49 -10.87 -6.34 -9.14
N ILE A 50 -11.63 -5.74 -8.22
CA ILE A 50 -11.95 -4.31 -8.23
C ILE A 50 -11.43 -3.69 -6.93
N GLY A 51 -10.47 -2.78 -7.02
CA GLY A 51 -9.83 -2.16 -5.86
C GLY A 51 -8.37 -1.83 -6.16
N ALA A 52 -7.61 -1.44 -5.13
CA ALA A 52 -6.16 -1.28 -5.28
C ALA A 52 -5.50 -2.65 -5.51
N ASP A 53 -4.58 -2.74 -6.49
CA ASP A 53 -3.78 -3.95 -6.69
C ASP A 53 -2.87 -4.16 -5.48
N THR A 54 -3.26 -5.14 -4.65
CA THR A 54 -2.63 -5.37 -3.35
C THR A 54 -2.47 -6.85 -3.06
N ALA A 55 -1.46 -7.17 -2.25
CA ALA A 55 -1.32 -8.48 -1.63
C ALA A 55 -0.91 -8.35 -0.16
N VAL A 56 -1.40 -9.26 0.66
CA VAL A 56 -0.98 -9.40 2.05
C VAL A 56 0.22 -10.34 2.11
N ILE A 57 1.39 -9.81 2.47
CA ILE A 57 2.67 -10.55 2.48
C ILE A 57 3.36 -10.34 3.83
N ALA A 58 3.87 -11.41 4.43
CA ALA A 58 4.60 -11.31 5.70
C ALA A 58 5.90 -10.51 5.54
N ALA A 59 6.10 -9.54 6.41
CA ALA A 59 7.31 -8.72 6.44
C ALA A 59 8.48 -9.50 7.03
N SER A 60 9.64 -9.39 6.40
CA SER A 60 10.91 -9.97 6.88
C SER A 60 11.73 -8.99 7.73
N GLU A 61 11.30 -7.74 7.80
CA GLU A 61 11.86 -6.68 8.64
C GLU A 61 10.77 -5.67 9.02
N ALA A 62 11.09 -4.71 9.89
CA ALA A 62 10.17 -3.63 10.20
C ALA A 62 10.03 -2.65 9.01
N LEU A 63 8.80 -2.35 8.63
CA LEU A 63 8.45 -1.40 7.58
C LEU A 63 7.81 -0.16 8.20
N ALA A 64 8.16 1.02 7.68
CA ALA A 64 7.49 2.26 7.99
C ALA A 64 6.39 2.55 6.97
N ALA A 65 5.37 3.30 7.38
CA ALA A 65 4.36 3.80 6.44
C ALA A 65 5.06 4.68 5.39
N GLY A 66 4.80 4.40 4.11
CA GLY A 66 5.41 5.08 2.98
C GLY A 66 6.65 4.40 2.42
N ASP A 67 7.17 3.35 3.07
CA ASP A 67 8.34 2.63 2.56
C ASP A 67 8.04 2.01 1.19
N TRP A 68 8.98 2.18 0.26
CA TRP A 68 9.05 1.40 -0.98
C TRP A 68 9.58 0.02 -0.66
N VAL A 69 8.92 -1.02 -1.18
CA VAL A 69 9.18 -2.39 -0.77
C VAL A 69 9.51 -3.32 -1.92
N ASN A 70 10.33 -4.31 -1.61
CA ASN A 70 10.74 -5.40 -2.48
C ASN A 70 10.08 -6.69 -1.99
N VAL A 71 9.42 -7.39 -2.90
CA VAL A 71 8.94 -8.77 -2.67
C VAL A 71 10.04 -9.73 -3.09
N TRP A 72 10.48 -10.58 -2.18
CA TRP A 72 11.59 -11.50 -2.41
C TRP A 72 11.27 -12.91 -1.92
N ASN A 73 11.99 -13.89 -2.47
CA ASN A 73 11.86 -15.27 -2.02
C ASN A 73 12.76 -15.51 -0.81
N SER A 74 12.13 -15.76 0.34
CA SER A 74 12.77 -16.19 1.58
C SER A 74 11.96 -17.32 2.18
N THR A 75 12.09 -18.52 1.59
CA THR A 75 11.21 -19.69 1.85
C THR A 75 9.74 -19.40 1.52
N GLY A 76 9.52 -18.69 0.41
CA GLY A 76 8.23 -18.12 0.01
C GLY A 76 8.27 -16.60 -0.06
N ALA A 77 7.18 -16.00 -0.52
CA ALA A 77 7.09 -14.54 -0.64
C ALA A 77 7.21 -13.88 0.74
N LYS A 78 8.21 -12.99 0.86
CA LYS A 78 8.36 -12.05 1.98
C LYS A 78 8.53 -10.65 1.42
N VAL A 79 8.14 -9.66 2.21
CA VAL A 79 8.37 -8.26 1.89
C VAL A 79 9.48 -7.68 2.76
N ARG A 80 10.31 -6.84 2.14
CA ARG A 80 11.41 -6.10 2.77
C ARG A 80 11.49 -4.70 2.16
N LYS A 81 12.29 -3.80 2.73
CA LYS A 81 12.56 -2.50 2.13
C LYS A 81 13.30 -2.66 0.80
N ALA A 82 12.88 -1.89 -0.20
CA ALA A 82 13.61 -1.76 -1.45
C ALA A 82 14.88 -0.91 -1.24
N ASP A 83 15.95 -1.19 -1.98
CA ASP A 83 17.25 -0.55 -1.76
C ASP A 83 18.07 -0.51 -3.05
N ALA A 84 18.45 0.70 -3.48
CA ALA A 84 19.22 0.89 -4.69
C ALA A 84 20.67 0.37 -4.60
N THR A 85 21.20 0.04 -3.43
CA THR A 85 22.60 -0.43 -3.29
C THR A 85 22.78 -1.91 -3.67
N THR A 86 21.69 -2.65 -3.87
CA THR A 86 21.73 -4.11 -4.08
C THR A 86 20.84 -4.51 -5.24
N SER A 87 21.42 -5.08 -6.31
CA SER A 87 20.63 -5.73 -7.37
C SER A 87 19.79 -6.88 -6.78
N GLY A 88 18.53 -6.96 -7.19
CA GLY A 88 17.53 -7.87 -6.59
C GLY A 88 16.77 -7.27 -5.40
N LYS A 89 17.00 -5.99 -5.05
CA LYS A 89 16.23 -5.23 -4.04
C LYS A 89 15.42 -4.08 -4.66
N GLU A 90 15.05 -4.20 -5.92
CA GLU A 90 14.23 -3.21 -6.63
C GLU A 90 12.83 -3.10 -6.01
N ALA A 91 12.22 -1.94 -6.13
CA ALA A 91 10.87 -1.74 -5.63
C ALA A 91 9.86 -2.48 -6.51
N HIS A 92 9.01 -3.27 -5.88
CA HIS A 92 7.83 -3.89 -6.49
C HIS A 92 6.54 -3.19 -6.09
N GLY A 93 6.57 -2.36 -5.03
CA GLY A 93 5.40 -1.66 -4.53
C GLY A 93 5.72 -0.78 -3.33
N PHE A 94 4.70 -0.44 -2.55
CA PHE A 94 4.83 0.35 -1.32
C PHE A 94 3.85 -0.12 -0.23
N VAL A 95 4.04 0.38 0.99
CA VAL A 95 3.10 0.18 2.11
C VAL A 95 2.56 1.52 2.62
N LEU A 96 1.29 1.55 3.02
CA LEU A 96 0.65 2.75 3.60
C LEU A 96 0.58 2.73 5.12
N ALA A 97 0.99 1.62 5.76
CA ALA A 97 0.99 1.48 7.21
C ALA A 97 2.35 0.93 7.68
N ALA A 98 2.73 1.26 8.92
CA ALA A 98 3.88 0.66 9.55
C ALA A 98 3.58 -0.80 9.94
N VAL A 99 4.56 -1.67 9.78
CA VAL A 99 4.43 -3.12 10.01
C VAL A 99 5.66 -3.61 10.76
N THR A 100 5.47 -4.38 11.83
CA THR A 100 6.58 -5.00 12.56
C THR A 100 7.11 -6.22 11.79
N SER A 101 8.36 -6.60 12.04
CA SER A 101 8.92 -7.80 11.42
C SER A 101 8.09 -9.05 11.77
N GLY A 102 7.85 -9.90 10.78
CA GLY A 102 7.02 -11.11 10.89
C GLY A 102 5.52 -10.88 10.75
N ALA A 103 5.04 -9.63 10.87
CA ALA A 103 3.63 -9.31 10.69
C ALA A 103 3.24 -9.22 9.20
N ASN A 104 1.95 -9.32 8.92
CA ASN A 104 1.40 -9.22 7.58
C ASN A 104 1.32 -7.76 7.12
N ALA A 105 1.97 -7.44 6.01
CA ALA A 105 1.91 -6.14 5.36
C ALA A 105 0.97 -6.17 4.16
N THR A 106 0.16 -5.12 3.99
CA THR A 106 -0.57 -4.87 2.75
C THR A 106 0.35 -4.12 1.79
N VAL A 107 0.83 -4.82 0.76
CA VAL A 107 1.67 -4.25 -0.30
C VAL A 107 0.78 -3.75 -1.42
N TYR A 108 0.99 -2.51 -1.85
CA TYR A 108 0.34 -1.89 -3.02
C TYR A 108 1.29 -1.96 -4.21
N PHE A 109 0.88 -2.62 -5.28
CA PHE A 109 1.70 -2.80 -6.49
C PHE A 109 1.54 -1.65 -7.50
N GLU A 110 0.48 -0.87 -7.37
CA GLU A 110 0.21 0.32 -8.17
C GLU A 110 -0.52 1.39 -7.36
N GLY A 111 -0.69 2.58 -7.93
CA GLY A 111 -1.48 3.65 -7.36
C GLY A 111 -0.66 4.65 -6.54
N THR A 112 -1.31 5.30 -5.57
CA THR A 112 -0.77 6.49 -4.92
C THR A 112 -0.24 6.21 -3.52
N ASN A 113 1.05 6.45 -3.31
CA ASN A 113 1.65 6.48 -1.98
C ASN A 113 1.49 7.86 -1.36
N THR A 114 0.63 7.97 -0.34
CA THR A 114 0.31 9.22 0.38
C THR A 114 1.06 9.37 1.70
N GLN A 115 1.98 8.45 2.01
CA GLN A 115 2.71 8.40 3.28
C GLN A 115 4.17 8.84 3.15
N VAL A 116 4.60 9.20 1.95
CA VAL A 116 5.91 9.81 1.73
C VAL A 116 5.93 11.25 2.22
N THR A 117 7.13 11.78 2.42
CA THR A 117 7.35 13.18 2.80
C THR A 117 8.54 13.75 2.04
N ALA A 118 8.66 15.08 2.02
CA ALA A 118 9.79 15.80 1.44
C ALA A 118 10.12 15.43 -0.02
N GLN A 119 9.10 15.00 -0.77
CA GLN A 119 9.25 14.77 -2.21
C GLN A 119 9.26 16.10 -2.97
N THR A 120 9.93 16.13 -4.11
CA THR A 120 9.87 17.25 -5.05
C THR A 120 8.97 16.83 -6.21
N PRO A 121 7.94 17.61 -6.56
CA PRO A 121 7.09 17.29 -7.71
C PRO A 121 7.92 16.98 -8.97
N GLY A 122 7.63 15.84 -9.60
CA GLY A 122 8.43 15.31 -10.71
C GLY A 122 8.87 13.86 -10.49
N PRO A 123 9.85 13.37 -11.28
CA PRO A 123 10.30 11.98 -11.21
C PRO A 123 10.89 11.62 -9.84
N VAL A 124 10.53 10.43 -9.35
CA VAL A 124 11.08 9.86 -8.11
C VAL A 124 11.84 8.58 -8.45
N PHE A 125 13.04 8.45 -7.92
CA PHE A 125 13.94 7.31 -8.09
C PHE A 125 14.16 6.59 -6.75
N LEU A 126 14.33 5.27 -6.82
CA LEU A 126 14.76 4.45 -5.69
C LEU A 126 16.10 4.95 -5.16
N GLN A 127 16.23 5.04 -3.84
CA GLN A 127 17.42 5.59 -3.19
C GLN A 127 18.24 4.50 -2.50
N THR A 128 19.47 4.86 -2.14
CA THR A 128 20.42 4.00 -1.41
C THR A 128 20.13 3.92 0.09
N THR A 129 19.24 4.78 0.60
CA THR A 129 18.63 4.57 1.92
C THR A 129 17.42 3.66 1.74
N ALA A 130 17.50 2.45 2.30
CA ALA A 130 16.45 1.44 2.16
C ALA A 130 15.05 1.97 2.51
N GLY A 131 14.09 1.69 1.63
CA GLY A 131 12.69 2.08 1.75
C GLY A 131 12.38 3.47 1.20
N THR A 132 13.37 4.25 0.76
CA THR A 132 13.17 5.66 0.41
C THR A 132 13.24 5.94 -1.10
N GLY A 133 12.58 7.02 -1.51
CA GLY A 133 12.56 7.55 -2.87
C GLY A 133 12.96 9.02 -2.88
N GLY A 134 13.55 9.51 -3.98
CA GLY A 134 14.01 10.89 -4.09
C GLY A 134 14.20 11.35 -5.54
N ALA A 135 14.38 12.65 -5.74
CA ALA A 135 14.41 13.27 -7.08
C ALA A 135 15.68 12.98 -7.89
N THR A 136 16.78 12.60 -7.22
CA THR A 136 18.07 12.35 -7.88
C THR A 136 18.32 10.85 -7.98
N ALA A 137 18.58 10.35 -9.19
CA ALA A 137 18.94 8.96 -9.38
C ALA A 137 20.31 8.64 -8.73
N PRO A 138 20.46 7.49 -8.04
CA PRO A 138 21.77 7.01 -7.61
C PRO A 138 22.75 6.83 -8.77
N SER A 139 24.04 7.03 -8.55
CA SER A 139 25.04 7.08 -9.63
C SER A 139 26.30 6.23 -9.44
N ALA A 140 26.49 5.59 -8.29
CA ALA A 140 27.64 4.70 -8.06
C ALA A 140 27.50 3.38 -8.83
N SER A 141 28.64 2.80 -9.23
CA SER A 141 28.72 1.44 -9.78
C SER A 141 28.06 0.44 -8.83
N GLY A 142 27.30 -0.50 -9.39
CA GLY A 142 26.49 -1.48 -8.66
C GLY A 142 25.15 -0.96 -8.16
N ASN A 143 24.89 0.35 -8.21
CA ASN A 143 23.57 0.87 -7.84
C ASN A 143 22.52 0.48 -8.87
N VAL A 144 21.29 0.28 -8.39
CA VAL A 144 20.10 0.10 -9.18
C VAL A 144 19.40 1.45 -9.37
N VAL A 145 19.35 1.92 -10.61
CA VAL A 145 18.54 3.06 -11.02
C VAL A 145 17.16 2.57 -11.41
N GLN A 146 16.18 2.87 -10.58
CA GLN A 146 14.78 2.57 -10.85
C GLN A 146 13.95 3.83 -10.64
N ARG A 147 13.18 4.25 -11.66
CA ARG A 147 12.14 5.26 -11.47
C ARG A 147 10.96 4.59 -10.77
N LEU A 148 10.61 5.09 -9.59
CA LEU A 148 9.46 4.62 -8.81
C LEU A 148 8.16 5.20 -9.36
N GLY A 149 8.18 6.43 -9.87
CA GLY A 149 6.99 7.08 -10.40
C GLY A 149 7.14 8.59 -10.44
N VAL A 150 6.04 9.30 -10.19
CA VAL A 150 5.98 10.77 -10.22
C VAL A 150 5.35 11.32 -8.95
N ALA A 151 6.08 12.21 -8.27
CA ALA A 151 5.56 13.02 -7.17
C ALA A 151 4.64 14.11 -7.73
N VAL A 152 3.43 14.20 -7.18
CA VAL A 152 2.46 15.29 -7.50
C VAL A 152 2.41 16.34 -6.39
N SER A 153 2.97 16.05 -5.22
CA SER A 153 3.17 16.97 -4.11
C SER A 153 4.34 16.51 -3.24
N THR A 154 4.62 17.22 -2.14
CA THR A 154 5.64 16.82 -1.16
C THR A 154 5.30 15.55 -0.39
N THR A 155 4.04 15.11 -0.43
CA THR A 155 3.52 13.97 0.35
C THR A 155 2.82 12.91 -0.48
N VAL A 156 2.89 13.01 -1.81
CA VAL A 156 2.14 12.14 -2.72
C VAL A 156 3.00 11.76 -3.91
N VAL A 157 3.16 10.45 -4.12
CA VAL A 157 3.81 9.87 -5.30
C VAL A 157 2.89 8.83 -5.93
N ASN A 158 2.63 8.97 -7.23
CA ASN A 158 1.97 7.93 -8.02
C ASN A 158 3.05 6.93 -8.45
N PHE A 159 2.92 5.69 -8.00
CA PHE A 159 3.83 4.60 -8.29
C PHE A 159 3.56 4.04 -9.68
N GLU A 160 4.61 4.07 -10.50
CA GLU A 160 4.63 3.62 -11.89
C GLU A 160 5.98 2.93 -12.10
N GLY A 161 6.14 1.76 -11.46
CA GLY A 161 7.42 1.05 -11.34
C GLY A 161 8.13 0.88 -12.68
N GLY A 162 9.22 1.63 -12.87
CA GLY A 162 10.03 1.56 -14.08
C GLY A 162 10.95 0.34 -14.10
N VAL A 163 11.44 0.01 -15.30
CA VAL A 163 12.45 -1.04 -15.48
C VAL A 163 13.74 -0.62 -14.75
N PRO A 164 14.25 -1.44 -13.81
CA PRO A 164 15.48 -1.13 -13.11
C PRO A 164 16.71 -1.35 -13.99
N VAL A 165 17.72 -0.50 -13.81
CA VAL A 165 19.02 -0.60 -14.50
C VAL A 165 20.13 -0.64 -13.46
N VAL A 166 20.94 -1.70 -13.49
CA VAL A 166 22.14 -1.79 -12.65
C VAL A 166 23.29 -1.06 -13.35
N LEU A 167 23.92 -0.14 -12.64
CA LEU A 167 25.07 0.61 -13.17
C LEU A 167 26.34 -0.24 -13.11
N ALA A 168 27.15 -0.17 -14.17
CA ALA A 168 28.44 -0.85 -14.27
C ALA A 168 29.51 -0.18 -13.40
#